data_AF-A0A3M8W9G4-F1
#
_entry.id   AF-A0A3M8W9G4-F1
#
_cell.length_a   1.000
_cell.length_b   1.000
_cell.length_c   1.000
_cell.angle_alpha   90.00
_cell.angle_beta   90.00
_cell.angle_gamma   90.00
#
_symmetry.space_group_name_H-M   'P 1'
#
loop_
_entity.id
_entity.type
_entity.pdbx_description
1 polymer ?
#
loop_
_entity_poly.entity_id
_entity_poly.type
_entity_poly.pdbx_seq_one_letter_code
_entity_poly.pdbx_strand_id
1 'polypeptide(L)'
;MATQGSLIGLANRKVALAPSSRRTWQEELDRVPSLSVREFDVFRLLGDGESNRSIAARLAVTERTVKAHVAQILTKLHVESRLQAGLVSYAWIESLRTTM
;
A
#
# COMPACT_ATOMS: atom_id res chain seq x y z
N MET A 1 26.14 -47.15 -18.92
CA MET A 1 24.84 -47.09 -18.21
C MET A 1 25.14 -46.52 -16.82
N ALA A 2 25.10 -45.20 -16.66
CA ALA A 2 23.95 -44.44 -16.13
C ALA A 2 23.75 -44.72 -14.61
N THR A 3 24.47 -44.07 -13.70
CA THR A 3 24.21 -42.79 -12.95
C THR A 3 23.11 -42.86 -11.86
N GLN A 4 23.41 -42.19 -10.74
CA GLN A 4 22.56 -41.64 -9.65
C GLN A 4 22.49 -42.54 -8.39
N GLY A 5 22.95 -42.12 -7.21
CA GLY A 5 22.91 -40.78 -6.60
C GLY A 5 21.64 -40.71 -5.72
N SER A 6 21.60 -40.25 -4.48
CA SER A 6 22.44 -39.28 -3.80
C SER A 6 22.20 -39.40 -2.29
N LEU A 7 23.27 -39.30 -1.50
CA LEU A 7 23.23 -39.20 -0.05
C LEU A 7 22.60 -37.86 0.35
N ILE A 8 21.63 -37.93 1.26
CA ILE A 8 21.03 -36.79 1.93
C ILE A 8 22.11 -36.16 2.81
N GLY A 9 22.76 -35.14 2.27
CA GLY A 9 23.74 -34.32 2.98
C GLY A 9 24.32 -33.25 2.07
N LEU A 10 24.24 -32.00 2.53
CA LEU A 10 24.94 -30.82 2.00
C LEU A 10 24.35 -30.16 0.75
N ALA A 11 23.33 -29.32 0.96
CA ALA A 11 23.25 -28.03 0.26
C ALA A 11 22.30 -27.07 0.98
N ASN A 12 22.48 -26.89 2.30
CA ASN A 12 21.91 -25.74 2.99
C ASN A 12 22.75 -24.49 2.65
N ARG A 13 22.70 -24.11 1.38
CA ARG A 13 23.13 -22.81 0.88
C ARG A 13 22.41 -22.55 -0.44
N LYS A 14 21.07 -22.53 -0.39
CA LYS A 14 20.35 -21.69 -1.35
C LYS A 14 20.77 -20.26 -1.02
N VAL A 15 21.70 -19.73 -1.82
CA VAL A 15 21.74 -18.29 -2.06
C VAL A 15 20.41 -17.98 -2.73
N ALA A 16 19.35 -17.87 -1.92
CA ALA A 16 18.10 -17.30 -2.35
C ALA A 16 18.43 -15.83 -2.57
N LEU A 17 18.48 -15.43 -3.83
CA LEU A 17 18.40 -14.03 -4.23
C LEU A 17 17.26 -13.42 -3.43
N ALA A 18 17.59 -12.62 -2.42
CA ALA A 18 16.60 -11.90 -1.65
C ALA A 18 15.79 -11.06 -2.64
N PRO A 19 14.45 -11.09 -2.64
CA PRO A 19 13.65 -10.19 -3.44
C PRO A 19 13.70 -8.81 -2.79
N SER A 20 14.84 -8.12 -2.89
CA SER A 20 15.07 -6.82 -2.24
C SER A 20 14.32 -5.64 -2.87
N SER A 21 13.32 -5.86 -3.74
CA SER A 21 12.61 -4.76 -4.40
C SER A 21 11.14 -5.01 -4.76
N ARG A 22 10.58 -6.18 -4.43
CA ARG A 22 9.12 -6.35 -4.37
C ARG A 22 8.68 -6.16 -2.92
N ARG A 23 8.64 -4.91 -2.44
CA ARG A 23 7.70 -4.60 -1.36
C ARG A 23 6.33 -4.83 -1.96
N THR A 24 5.75 -5.99 -1.67
CA THR A 24 4.32 -6.19 -1.82
C THR A 24 3.69 -5.24 -0.83
N TRP A 25 2.94 -4.24 -1.30
CA TRP A 25 2.17 -3.31 -0.46
C TRP A 25 1.05 -4.01 0.33
N GLN A 26 1.15 -5.32 0.53
CA GLN A 26 0.08 -6.17 1.06
C GLN A 26 -0.26 -5.76 2.50
N GLU A 27 0.75 -5.50 3.33
CA GLU A 27 0.49 -5.09 4.71
C GLU A 27 -0.21 -3.73 4.77
N GLU A 28 0.16 -2.78 3.90
CA GLU A 28 -0.50 -1.48 3.82
C GLU A 28 -1.93 -1.60 3.29
N LEU A 29 -2.15 -2.47 2.30
CA LEU A 29 -3.47 -2.78 1.74
C LEU A 29 -4.40 -3.41 2.79
N ASP A 30 -3.88 -4.36 3.59
CA ASP A 30 -4.62 -5.02 4.66
C ASP A 30 -5.01 -4.05 5.79
N ARG A 31 -4.30 -2.91 5.92
CA ARG A 31 -4.60 -1.85 6.89
C ARG A 31 -5.66 -0.86 6.40
N VAL A 32 -5.99 -0.81 5.11
CA VAL A 32 -6.99 0.13 4.57
C VAL A 32 -8.36 0.07 5.27
N PRO A 33 -8.90 -1.10 5.65
CA PRO A 33 -10.15 -1.18 6.41
C PRO A 33 -10.12 -0.49 7.79
N SER A 34 -8.95 -0.14 8.32
CA SER A 34 -8.82 0.61 9.59
C SER A 34 -9.09 2.12 9.47
N LEU A 35 -9.17 2.64 8.24
CA LEU A 35 -9.51 4.02 8.00
C LEU A 35 -10.98 4.28 8.35
N SER A 36 -11.25 5.39 9.03
CA SER A 36 -12.60 5.92 9.20
C SER A 36 -13.18 6.34 7.86
N VAL A 37 -14.51 6.49 7.79
CA VAL A 37 -15.21 6.93 6.58
C VAL A 37 -14.60 8.21 5.98
N ARG A 38 -14.34 9.22 6.82
CA ARG A 38 -13.76 10.49 6.36
C ARG A 38 -12.29 10.37 5.92
N GLU A 39 -11.52 9.52 6.57
CA GLU A 39 -10.14 9.24 6.14
C GLU A 39 -10.14 8.48 4.81
N PHE A 40 -11.07 7.55 4.63
CA PHE A 40 -11.24 6.80 3.40
C PHE A 40 -11.64 7.70 2.22
N ASP A 41 -12.54 8.67 2.44
CA ASP A 41 -12.89 9.67 1.42
C ASP A 41 -11.66 10.46 0.94
N VAL A 42 -10.83 10.94 1.88
CA VAL A 42 -9.57 11.63 1.57
C VAL A 42 -8.60 10.69 0.87
N PHE A 43 -8.44 9.47 1.39
CA PHE A 43 -7.54 8.45 0.86
C PHE A 43 -7.85 8.12 -0.60
N ARG A 44 -9.12 7.93 -0.96
CA ARG A 44 -9.55 7.67 -2.34
C ARG A 44 -9.14 8.79 -3.29
N LEU A 45 -9.32 10.04 -2.87
CA LEU A 45 -8.93 11.21 -3.67
C LEU A 45 -7.41 11.39 -3.77
N LEU A 46 -6.63 10.89 -2.78
CA LEU A 46 -5.16 10.81 -2.92
C LEU A 46 -4.75 9.84 -4.03
N GLY A 47 -5.47 8.72 -4.18
CA GLY A 47 -5.26 7.76 -5.29
C GLY A 47 -5.49 8.38 -6.67
N ASP A 48 -6.40 9.35 -6.75
CA ASP A 48 -6.67 10.14 -7.96
C ASP A 48 -5.61 11.24 -8.21
N GLY A 49 -4.62 11.40 -7.32
CA GLY A 49 -3.58 12.42 -7.43
C GLY A 49 -4.02 13.84 -7.08
N GLU A 50 -5.20 14.01 -6.45
CA GLU A 50 -5.75 15.32 -6.12
C GLU A 50 -4.86 16.08 -5.14
N SER A 51 -4.87 17.42 -5.21
CA SER A 51 -4.19 18.27 -4.23
C SER A 51 -5.02 18.44 -2.95
N ASN A 52 -4.40 18.81 -1.82
CA ASN A 52 -5.14 19.08 -0.58
C ASN A 52 -6.22 20.16 -0.75
N ARG A 53 -5.97 21.15 -1.61
CA ARG A 53 -6.94 22.19 -1.96
C ARG A 53 -8.16 21.62 -2.68
N SER A 54 -7.93 20.77 -3.67
CA SER A 54 -9.00 20.13 -4.44
C SER A 54 -9.82 19.19 -3.54
N ILE A 55 -9.16 18.38 -2.72
CA ILE A 55 -9.80 17.51 -1.73
C ILE A 55 -10.65 18.33 -0.75
N ALA A 56 -10.11 19.44 -0.24
CA ALA A 56 -10.81 20.32 0.68
C ALA A 56 -12.10 20.89 0.05
N ALA A 57 -12.02 21.35 -1.21
CA ALA A 57 -13.18 21.83 -1.95
C ALA A 57 -14.23 20.73 -2.18
N ARG A 58 -13.79 19.53 -2.59
CA ARG A 58 -14.68 18.37 -2.85
C ARG A 58 -15.41 17.88 -1.60
N LEU A 59 -14.74 17.89 -0.45
CA LEU A 59 -15.29 17.40 0.81
C LEU A 59 -15.89 18.50 1.70
N ALA A 60 -15.95 19.75 1.20
CA ALA A 60 -16.42 20.93 1.94
C ALA A 60 -15.74 21.11 3.32
N VAL A 61 -14.41 20.96 3.36
CA VAL A 61 -13.57 21.16 4.56
C VAL A 61 -12.41 22.11 4.26
N THR A 62 -11.59 22.42 5.25
CA THR A 62 -10.38 23.26 5.04
C THR A 62 -9.18 22.42 4.60
N GLU A 63 -8.21 23.04 3.91
CA GLU A 63 -6.93 22.39 3.61
C GLU A 63 -6.19 21.89 4.86
N ARG A 64 -6.33 22.59 5.99
CA ARG A 64 -5.79 22.17 7.30
C ARG A 64 -6.42 20.87 7.77
N THR A 65 -7.74 20.73 7.62
CA THR A 65 -8.47 19.50 7.95
C THR A 65 -8.01 18.34 7.08
N VAL A 66 -7.83 18.56 5.77
CA VAL A 66 -7.30 17.52 4.87
C VAL A 66 -5.89 17.10 5.29
N LYS A 67 -5.00 18.05 5.61
CA LYS A 67 -3.64 17.72 6.11
C LYS A 67 -3.69 16.86 7.38
N ALA A 68 -4.64 17.12 8.28
CA ALA A 68 -4.83 16.31 9.49
C ALA A 68 -5.28 14.89 9.14
N HIS A 69 -6.26 14.72 8.24
CA HIS A 69 -6.66 13.40 7.76
C HIS A 69 -5.52 12.66 7.05
N VAL A 70 -4.75 13.35 6.19
CA VAL A 70 -3.57 12.77 5.54
C VAL A 70 -2.59 12.25 6.59
N ALA A 71 -2.28 13.04 7.62
CA ALA A 71 -1.38 12.59 8.69
C ALA A 71 -1.90 11.32 9.39
N GLN A 72 -3.20 11.25 9.71
CA GLN A 72 -3.80 10.05 10.30
C GLN A 72 -3.76 8.85 9.36
N ILE A 73 -3.99 9.05 8.07
CA ILE A 73 -3.88 8.00 7.04
C ILE A 73 -2.46 7.45 6.99
N LEU A 74 -1.44 8.32 6.94
CA LEU A 74 -0.03 7.91 6.92
C LEU A 74 0.30 7.04 8.15
N THR A 75 -0.13 7.49 9.34
CA THR A 75 0.06 6.75 10.59
C THR A 75 -0.65 5.39 10.58
N LYS A 76 -1.92 5.33 10.18
CA LYS A 76 -2.70 4.07 10.18
C LYS A 76 -2.19 3.07 9.17
N LEU A 77 -1.83 3.53 7.97
CA LEU A 77 -1.32 2.67 6.91
C LEU A 77 0.16 2.31 7.08
N HIS A 78 0.87 2.94 8.03
CA HIS A 78 2.31 2.78 8.25
C HIS A 78 3.16 3.16 7.02
N VAL A 79 2.76 4.25 6.36
CA VAL A 79 3.49 4.82 5.22
C VAL A 79 4.05 6.20 5.56
N GLU A 80 5.12 6.59 4.90
CA GLU A 80 5.91 7.78 5.27
C GLU A 80 5.57 9.01 4.43
N SER A 81 4.89 8.84 3.29
CA SER A 81 4.63 9.94 2.38
C SER A 81 3.25 9.90 1.75
N ARG A 82 2.76 11.09 1.37
CA ARG A 82 1.54 11.26 0.56
C ARG A 82 1.58 10.41 -0.70
N LEU A 83 2.74 10.33 -1.36
CA LEU A 83 2.91 9.56 -2.58
C LEU A 83 2.66 8.08 -2.31
N GLN A 84 3.25 7.52 -1.25
CA GLN A 84 3.01 6.14 -0.85
C GLN A 84 1.53 5.89 -0.53
N ALA A 85 0.87 6.78 0.24
CA ALA A 85 -0.56 6.66 0.50
C ALA A 85 -1.41 6.69 -0.78
N GLY A 86 -1.07 7.56 -1.75
CA GLY A 86 -1.72 7.59 -3.05
C GLY A 86 -1.53 6.30 -3.85
N LEU A 87 -0.32 5.73 -3.84
CA LEU A 87 -0.04 4.44 -4.49
C LEU A 87 -0.81 3.28 -3.83
N VAL A 88 -0.88 3.25 -2.49
CA VAL A 88 -1.69 2.26 -1.76
C VAL A 88 -3.17 2.43 -2.12
N SER A 89 -3.67 3.66 -2.21
CA SER A 89 -5.05 3.93 -2.64
C SER A 89 -5.34 3.42 -4.05
N TYR A 90 -4.46 3.76 -5.00
CA TYR A 90 -4.58 3.29 -6.38
C TYR A 90 -4.60 1.76 -6.46
N ALA A 91 -3.65 1.09 -5.81
CA ALA A 91 -3.55 -0.37 -5.80
C ALA A 91 -4.77 -1.03 -5.14
N TRP A 92 -5.29 -0.44 -4.06
CA TRP A 92 -6.47 -0.94 -3.35
C TRP A 92 -7.74 -0.85 -4.19
N ILE A 93 -7.94 0.26 -4.90
CA ILE A 93 -9.10 0.43 -5.80
C ILE A 93 -9.01 -0.53 -6.99
N GLU A 94 -7.81 -0.81 -7.50
CA GLU A 94 -7.60 -1.75 -8.60
C GLU A 94 -7.90 -3.21 -8.20
N SER A 95 -7.55 -3.61 -6.98
CA SER A 95 -7.81 -4.98 -6.51
C SER A 95 -9.31 -5.28 -6.40
N LEU A 96 -10.11 -4.28 -6.02
CA LEU A 96 -11.57 -4.40 -5.99
C LEU A 96 -12.18 -4.54 -7.38
N ARG A 97 -11.61 -3.87 -8.40
CA ARG A 97 -12.08 -3.99 -9.78
C ARG A 97 -11.80 -5.35 -10.41
N THR A 98 -10.70 -5.99 -10.00
CA THR A 98 -10.28 -7.29 -10.56
C THR A 98 -11.04 -8.47 -9.94
N THR A 99 -11.66 -8.28 -8.78
CA THR A 99 -12.35 -9.35 -8.03
C THR A 99 -13.83 -9.48 -8.43
N MET A 100 -14.36 -8.56 -9.24
CA MET A 100 -15.73 -8.59 -9.79
C MET A 100 -15.72 -9.02 -11.25
#